data_AF-A0A2S6MXF9-F1
#
_entry.id   AF-A0A2S6MXF9-F1
#
_cell.length_a   1.000
_cell.length_b   1.000
_cell.length_c   1.000
_cell.angle_alpha   90.00
_cell.angle_beta   90.00
_cell.angle_gamma   90.00
#
_symmetry.space_group_name_H-M   'P 1'
#
loop_
_entity.id
_entity.type
_entity.pdbx_description
1 polymer ?
#
loop_
_entity_poly.entity_id
_entity_poly.type
_entity_poly.pdbx_seq_one_letter_code
_entity_poly.pdbx_strand_id
1 'polypeptide(L)'
;MPTVRASKPAARPGIRPVVTNGYEIDADFVIYRLEEAGATLLALPNTGWSTRLRSSSLEIVRTALESYGWTEARIRPVTPSAEKITRMDEALSWISLIPLDRYVLRRIVGARSLVHPITDRHLFPWRRLGAALGADHKAVQRWHAQGIRIIVEALKALA
;
A
#
# COMPACT_ATOMS: atom_id res chain seq x y z
N MET A 1 30.35 -26.33 25.95
CA MET A 1 28.93 -26.55 25.57
C MET A 1 28.61 -25.71 24.34
N PRO A 2 28.36 -26.30 23.16
CA PRO A 2 28.05 -25.53 21.95
C PRO A 2 26.55 -25.26 21.84
N THR A 3 26.20 -24.00 21.65
CA THR A 3 24.82 -23.49 21.49
C THR A 3 24.27 -23.85 20.11
N VAL A 4 23.04 -24.38 20.10
CA VAL A 4 22.28 -24.83 18.93
C VAL A 4 22.00 -23.66 17.98
N ARG A 5 22.43 -23.79 16.71
CA ARG A 5 21.98 -22.91 15.62
C ARG A 5 20.48 -23.14 15.37
N ALA A 6 19.70 -22.06 15.37
CA ALA A 6 18.30 -22.10 14.98
C ALA A 6 18.16 -22.59 13.52
N SER A 7 17.43 -23.68 13.35
CA SER A 7 17.14 -24.28 12.05
C SER A 7 16.19 -23.39 11.24
N LYS A 8 16.56 -23.12 9.97
CA LYS A 8 15.70 -22.46 8.97
C LYS A 8 14.43 -23.31 8.77
N PRO A 9 13.21 -22.73 8.82
CA PRO A 9 12.01 -23.52 8.60
C PRO A 9 11.97 -24.06 7.16
N ALA A 10 11.63 -25.34 7.03
CA ALA A 10 11.57 -26.06 5.78
C ALA A 10 10.51 -25.44 4.84
N ALA A 11 10.92 -25.19 3.59
CA ALA A 11 10.01 -24.75 2.53
C ALA A 11 8.95 -25.82 2.27
N ARG A 12 7.67 -25.43 2.25
CA ARG A 12 6.55 -26.32 1.92
C ARG A 12 6.64 -26.73 0.44
N PRO A 13 6.42 -28.00 0.09
CA PRO A 13 6.50 -28.43 -1.30
C PRO A 13 5.25 -28.02 -2.08
N GLY A 14 5.42 -27.46 -3.28
CA GLY A 14 4.50 -27.74 -4.39
C GLY A 14 3.73 -26.60 -5.06
N ILE A 15 3.98 -25.32 -4.78
CA ILE A 15 3.43 -24.22 -5.60
C ILE A 15 4.61 -23.43 -6.15
N ARG A 16 4.85 -23.49 -7.47
CA ARG A 16 5.83 -22.60 -8.10
C ARG A 16 5.38 -21.17 -7.83
N PRO A 17 6.24 -20.29 -7.29
CA PRO A 17 5.86 -18.91 -7.08
C PRO A 17 5.53 -18.28 -8.43
N VAL A 18 4.35 -17.68 -8.53
CA VAL A 18 4.00 -16.84 -9.67
C VAL A 18 4.94 -15.65 -9.62
N VAL A 19 5.79 -15.56 -10.63
CA VAL A 19 6.85 -14.54 -10.75
C VAL A 19 6.47 -13.52 -11.82
N THR A 20 6.42 -12.26 -11.43
CA THR A 20 6.28 -11.13 -12.36
C THR A 20 7.58 -10.34 -12.34
N ASN A 21 8.23 -10.15 -13.50
CA ASN A 21 9.56 -9.53 -13.61
C ASN A 21 10.64 -10.15 -12.68
N GLY A 22 10.51 -11.45 -12.34
CA GLY A 22 11.47 -12.18 -11.51
C GLY A 22 11.23 -12.10 -9.99
N TYR A 23 10.17 -11.42 -9.53
CA TYR A 23 9.79 -11.37 -8.11
C TYR A 23 8.54 -12.23 -7.84
N GLU A 24 8.55 -12.99 -6.76
CA GLU A 24 7.36 -13.72 -6.29
C GLU A 24 6.29 -12.70 -5.89
N ILE A 25 5.06 -12.89 -6.39
CA ILE A 25 3.93 -12.10 -5.93
C ILE A 25 3.57 -12.57 -4.52
N ASP A 26 4.08 -11.89 -3.50
CA ASP A 26 3.76 -12.15 -2.10
C ASP A 26 3.28 -10.88 -1.38
N ALA A 27 3.00 -11.01 -0.08
CA ALA A 27 2.50 -9.91 0.72
C ALA A 27 3.51 -8.76 0.82
N ASP A 28 4.80 -9.06 0.94
CA ASP A 28 5.85 -8.07 1.11
C ASP A 28 6.06 -7.29 -0.20
N PHE A 29 6.02 -7.97 -1.35
CA PHE A 29 6.04 -7.34 -2.68
C PHE A 29 4.86 -6.39 -2.88
N VAL A 30 3.63 -6.84 -2.57
CA VAL A 30 2.44 -5.99 -2.73
C VAL A 30 2.50 -4.78 -1.79
N ILE A 31 2.90 -4.96 -0.54
CA ILE A 31 3.07 -3.86 0.42
C ILE A 31 4.10 -2.86 -0.10
N TYR A 32 5.28 -3.33 -0.51
CA TYR A 32 6.34 -2.49 -1.05
C TYR A 32 5.88 -1.65 -2.25
N ARG A 33 5.20 -2.28 -3.23
CA ARG A 33 4.72 -1.59 -4.43
C ARG A 33 3.64 -0.55 -4.10
N LEU A 34 2.75 -0.85 -3.15
CA LEU A 34 1.75 0.10 -2.68
C LEU A 34 2.38 1.29 -1.95
N GLU A 35 3.37 1.06 -1.09
CA GLU A 35 4.10 2.11 -0.37
C GLU A 35 4.91 3.00 -1.32
N GLU A 36 5.60 2.40 -2.31
CA GLU A 36 6.28 3.14 -3.38
C GLU A 36 5.30 4.02 -4.16
N ALA A 37 4.11 3.49 -4.47
CA ALA A 37 3.06 4.22 -5.17
C ALA A 37 2.51 5.38 -4.33
N GLY A 38 2.25 5.17 -3.03
CA GLY A 38 1.78 6.25 -2.16
C GLY A 38 2.81 7.35 -1.94
N ALA A 39 4.09 7.01 -1.82
CA ALA A 39 5.17 7.99 -1.78
C ALA A 39 5.27 8.79 -3.10
N THR A 40 5.12 8.11 -4.24
CA THR A 40 5.09 8.74 -5.56
C THR A 40 3.91 9.70 -5.70
N LEU A 41 2.72 9.29 -5.26
CA LEU A 41 1.50 10.10 -5.26
C LEU A 41 1.68 11.40 -4.46
N LEU A 42 2.28 11.31 -3.27
CA LEU A 42 2.54 12.45 -2.40
C LEU A 42 3.68 13.36 -2.89
N ALA A 43 4.53 12.88 -3.80
CA ALA A 43 5.57 13.66 -4.46
C ALA A 43 5.09 14.41 -5.72
N LEU A 44 3.86 14.16 -6.18
CA LEU A 44 3.32 14.84 -7.35
C LEU A 44 3.07 16.33 -7.08
N PRO A 45 3.48 17.24 -7.97
CA PRO A 45 3.32 18.69 -7.77
C PRO A 45 1.84 19.09 -7.74
N ASN A 46 1.42 20.04 -6.91
CA ASN A 46 0.01 20.47 -6.84
C ASN A 46 -0.50 21.19 -8.12
N THR A 47 0.39 21.51 -9.06
CA THR A 47 0.10 22.20 -10.33
C THR A 47 0.56 21.40 -11.55
N GLY A 48 -0.09 21.57 -12.69
CA GLY A 48 0.21 20.90 -13.96
C GLY A 48 -1.02 20.29 -14.63
N TRP A 49 -0.83 19.58 -15.75
CA TRP A 49 -1.87 18.73 -16.36
C TRP A 49 -2.15 17.57 -15.41
N SER A 50 -2.97 17.84 -14.40
CA SER A 50 -3.29 16.87 -13.36
C SER A 50 -3.94 15.69 -14.06
N THR A 51 -3.33 14.52 -13.92
CA THR A 51 -3.92 13.25 -14.28
C THR A 51 -5.35 13.25 -13.74
N ARG A 52 -6.33 13.04 -14.61
CA ARG A 52 -7.75 12.83 -14.26
C ARG A 52 -7.94 11.70 -13.20
N LEU A 53 -6.84 11.00 -12.86
CA LEU A 53 -6.60 10.07 -11.75
C LEU A 53 -6.52 10.69 -10.35
N ARG A 54 -6.23 12.00 -10.18
CA ARG A 54 -6.15 12.63 -8.83
C ARG A 54 -7.44 12.55 -8.03
N SER A 55 -8.57 12.43 -8.72
CA SER A 55 -9.89 12.43 -8.12
C SER A 55 -10.59 11.08 -8.24
N SER A 56 -10.37 10.33 -9.33
CA SER A 56 -11.14 9.11 -9.61
C SER A 56 -10.60 7.83 -8.97
N SER A 57 -9.31 7.74 -8.66
CA SER A 57 -8.70 6.45 -8.37
C SER A 57 -9.09 5.84 -7.02
N LEU A 58 -9.28 6.63 -5.95
CA LEU A 58 -9.71 6.09 -4.65
C LEU A 58 -10.46 7.17 -3.85
N GLU A 59 -11.79 7.10 -3.83
CA GLU A 59 -12.63 7.87 -2.87
C GLU A 59 -12.05 7.80 -1.45
N ILE A 60 -11.47 6.65 -1.11
CA ILE A 60 -10.71 6.36 0.09
C ILE A 60 -9.52 7.28 0.34
N VAL A 61 -8.69 7.52 -0.70
CA VAL A 61 -7.51 8.38 -0.59
C VAL A 61 -7.94 9.84 -0.52
N ARG A 62 -9.01 10.20 -1.23
CA ARG A 62 -9.62 11.53 -1.12
C ARG A 62 -10.17 11.79 0.29
N THR A 63 -11.00 10.89 0.82
CA THR A 63 -11.50 10.97 2.20
C THR A 63 -10.36 10.97 3.22
N ALA A 64 -9.29 10.19 2.99
CA ALA A 64 -8.11 10.18 3.85
C ALA A 64 -7.29 11.47 3.74
N LEU A 65 -7.20 12.12 2.58
CA LEU A 65 -6.49 13.40 2.43
C LEU A 65 -7.32 14.57 2.99
N GLU A 66 -8.62 14.62 2.68
CA GLU A 66 -9.55 15.67 3.11
C GLU A 66 -9.83 15.62 4.62
N SER A 67 -9.97 14.42 5.21
CA SER A 67 -10.28 14.30 6.64
C SER A 67 -9.09 14.51 7.58
N TYR A 68 -7.84 14.51 7.07
CA TYR A 68 -6.66 14.38 7.93
C TYR A 68 -5.65 15.53 7.86
N GLY A 69 -6.09 16.72 7.43
CA GLY A 69 -5.42 17.99 7.76
C GLY A 69 -3.93 18.03 7.39
N TRP A 70 -3.59 17.56 6.19
CA TRP A 70 -2.22 17.61 5.70
C TRP A 70 -1.74 19.05 5.61
N THR A 71 -0.87 19.45 6.53
CA THR A 71 -0.25 20.78 6.54
C THR A 71 1.17 20.66 6.00
N GLU A 72 1.45 21.34 4.89
CA GLU A 72 2.70 21.33 4.13
C GLU A 72 3.91 21.70 5.01
N ALA A 73 4.70 20.70 5.43
CA ALA A 73 6.03 20.96 5.97
C ALA A 73 7.01 21.23 4.80
N ARG A 74 7.24 22.52 4.52
CA ARG A 74 8.32 23.27 3.82
C ARG A 74 9.33 22.62 2.85
N ILE A 75 9.55 21.30 2.80
CA ILE A 75 10.48 20.66 1.85
C ILE A 75 9.65 19.90 0.81
N ARG A 76 9.70 20.36 -0.44
CA ARG A 76 9.03 19.68 -1.55
C ARG A 76 9.82 18.43 -1.95
N PRO A 77 9.19 17.25 -2.03
CA PRO A 77 9.82 16.06 -2.58
C PRO A 77 10.22 16.28 -4.04
N VAL A 78 11.19 15.49 -4.52
CA VAL A 78 11.57 15.50 -5.94
C VAL A 78 10.40 14.99 -6.78
N THR A 79 10.07 15.72 -7.85
CA THR A 79 9.04 15.31 -8.80
C THR A 79 9.36 13.93 -9.39
N PRO A 80 8.43 12.96 -9.34
CA PRO A 80 8.68 11.62 -9.85
C PRO A 80 8.79 11.58 -11.38
N SER A 81 9.52 10.59 -11.90
CA SER A 81 9.62 10.32 -13.34
C SER A 81 8.31 9.73 -13.89
N ALA A 82 8.11 9.80 -15.21
CA ALA A 82 6.96 9.20 -15.89
C ALA A 82 6.84 7.69 -15.61
N GLU A 83 7.96 6.96 -15.58
CA GLU A 83 7.96 5.53 -15.24
C GLU A 83 7.49 5.25 -13.81
N LYS A 84 7.90 6.08 -12.83
CA LYS A 84 7.38 5.98 -11.45
C LYS A 84 5.88 6.23 -11.40
N ILE A 85 5.39 7.17 -12.20
CA ILE A 85 3.95 7.47 -12.29
C ILE A 85 3.18 6.29 -12.88
N THR A 86 3.66 5.68 -13.98
CA THR A 86 3.05 4.47 -14.56
C THR A 86 3.00 3.33 -13.54
N ARG A 87 4.11 3.08 -12.83
CA ARG A 87 4.19 2.06 -11.78
C ARG A 87 3.29 2.38 -10.58
N MET A 88 3.07 3.65 -10.28
CA MET A 88 2.14 4.10 -9.24
C MET A 88 0.69 3.80 -9.64
N ASP A 89 0.28 4.19 -10.85
CA ASP A 89 -1.08 3.97 -11.35
C ASP A 89 -1.43 2.47 -11.38
N GLU A 90 -0.48 1.64 -11.83
CA GLU A 90 -0.58 0.17 -11.77
C GLU A 90 -0.84 -0.31 -10.33
N ALA A 91 0.04 0.02 -9.38
CA ALA A 91 -0.04 -0.49 -8.02
C ALA A 91 -1.29 0.00 -7.28
N LEU A 92 -1.67 1.28 -7.43
CA LEU A 92 -2.87 1.82 -6.80
C LEU A 92 -4.16 1.19 -7.37
N SER A 93 -4.16 0.78 -8.65
CA SER A 93 -5.29 0.07 -9.24
C SER A 93 -5.60 -1.25 -8.53
N TRP A 94 -4.60 -1.92 -7.94
CA TRP A 94 -4.77 -3.21 -7.26
C TRP A 94 -5.68 -3.13 -6.04
N ILE A 95 -5.83 -1.96 -5.42
CA ILE A 95 -6.77 -1.77 -4.29
C ILE A 95 -8.22 -2.06 -4.71
N SER A 96 -8.54 -1.89 -6.01
CA SER A 96 -9.86 -2.21 -6.55
C SER A 96 -10.16 -3.71 -6.61
N LEU A 97 -9.14 -4.59 -6.52
CA LEU A 97 -9.29 -6.05 -6.48
C LEU A 97 -9.94 -6.54 -5.17
N ILE A 98 -9.83 -5.76 -4.09
CA ILE A 98 -10.59 -6.03 -2.86
C ILE A 98 -12.07 -5.80 -3.17
N PRO A 99 -13.02 -6.71 -2.88
CA PRO A 99 -14.44 -6.50 -3.17
C PRO A 99 -15.04 -5.20 -2.57
N LEU A 100 -16.05 -4.62 -3.24
CA LEU A 100 -16.68 -3.34 -2.85
C LEU A 100 -17.38 -3.41 -1.49
N ASP A 101 -18.00 -4.54 -1.16
CA ASP A 101 -18.63 -4.84 0.12
C ASP A 101 -17.61 -4.89 1.28
N ARG A 102 -16.32 -5.06 0.97
CA ARG A 102 -15.21 -5.02 1.93
C ARG A 102 -14.55 -3.63 2.00
N TYR A 103 -15.36 -2.58 1.97
CA TYR A 103 -14.91 -1.18 1.91
C TYR A 103 -13.95 -0.78 3.05
N VAL A 104 -14.08 -1.35 4.25
CA VAL A 104 -13.15 -1.11 5.37
C VAL A 104 -11.74 -1.60 5.03
N LEU A 105 -11.59 -2.75 4.36
CA LEU A 105 -10.29 -3.27 3.95
C LEU A 105 -9.64 -2.38 2.90
N ARG A 106 -10.42 -1.94 1.90
CA ARG A 106 -9.94 -0.97 0.89
C ARG A 106 -9.44 0.31 1.55
N ARG A 107 -10.20 0.82 2.53
CA ARG A 107 -9.83 2.01 3.32
C ARG A 107 -8.51 1.86 4.05
N ILE A 108 -8.34 0.74 4.75
CA ILE A 108 -7.12 0.46 5.51
C ILE A 108 -5.93 0.32 4.57
N VAL A 109 -6.03 -0.50 3.51
CA VAL A 109 -4.93 -0.70 2.56
C VAL A 109 -4.55 0.62 1.86
N GLY A 110 -5.52 1.37 1.37
CA GLY A 110 -5.29 2.67 0.73
C GLY A 110 -4.72 3.73 1.67
N ALA A 111 -5.08 3.73 2.96
CA ALA A 111 -4.46 4.65 3.92
C ALA A 111 -3.03 4.23 4.29
N ARG A 112 -2.76 2.92 4.33
CA ARG A 112 -1.45 2.38 4.70
C ARG A 112 -0.41 2.53 3.58
N SER A 113 -0.83 2.58 2.32
CA SER A 113 0.06 2.86 1.19
C SER A 113 0.66 4.26 1.23
N LEU A 114 0.01 5.23 1.90
CA LEU A 114 0.48 6.61 1.98
C LEU A 114 1.69 6.74 2.92
N VAL A 115 2.89 6.72 2.32
CA VAL A 115 4.19 6.91 2.96
C VAL A 115 4.78 8.25 2.56
N HIS A 116 5.26 9.01 3.53
CA HIS A 116 5.88 10.31 3.28
C HIS A 116 7.19 10.12 2.47
N PRO A 117 7.34 10.72 1.28
CA PRO A 117 8.45 10.42 0.36
C PRO A 117 9.84 10.79 0.87
N ILE A 118 9.94 11.76 1.78
CA ILE A 118 11.22 12.18 2.40
C ILE A 118 11.53 11.41 3.69
N THR A 119 10.54 11.22 4.58
CA THR A 119 10.78 10.65 5.91
C THR A 119 10.55 9.15 5.99
N ASP A 120 9.98 8.56 4.93
CA ASP A 120 9.57 7.16 4.84
C ASP A 120 8.57 6.74 5.94
N ARG A 121 7.92 7.72 6.57
CA ARG A 121 6.92 7.49 7.61
C ARG A 121 5.54 7.43 7.01
N HIS A 122 4.76 6.47 7.48
CA HIS A 122 3.35 6.42 7.14
C HIS A 122 2.57 7.61 7.69
N LEU A 123 1.72 8.16 6.82
CA LEU A 123 0.79 9.24 7.18
C LEU A 123 -0.27 8.77 8.19
N PHE A 124 -0.59 7.48 8.11
CA PHE A 124 -1.60 6.81 8.93
C PHE A 124 -0.96 5.70 9.77
N PRO A 125 -0.40 6.03 10.96
CA PRO A 125 0.02 5.03 11.93
C PRO A 125 -1.15 4.17 12.40
N TRP A 126 -0.88 2.91 12.76
CA TRP A 126 -1.92 1.94 13.17
C TRP A 126 -2.86 2.43 14.25
N ARG A 127 -2.34 3.10 15.28
CA ARG A 127 -3.14 3.64 16.39
C ARG A 127 -4.13 4.72 15.92
N ARG A 128 -3.71 5.57 14.98
CA ARG A 128 -4.57 6.60 14.38
C ARG A 128 -5.69 5.97 13.55
N LEU A 129 -5.38 4.94 12.77
CA LEU A 129 -6.41 4.19 12.04
C LEU A 129 -7.38 3.46 12.97
N GLY A 130 -6.88 2.88 14.06
CA GLY A 130 -7.72 2.27 15.09
C GLY A 130 -8.73 3.27 15.67
N ALA A 131 -8.25 4.44 16.10
CA ALA A 131 -9.11 5.51 16.62
C ALA A 131 -10.16 5.96 15.59
N ALA A 132 -9.76 6.16 14.34
CA ALA A 132 -10.65 6.58 13.26
C ALA A 132 -11.74 5.55 12.91
N LEU A 133 -11.44 4.26 13.07
CA LEU A 133 -12.36 3.16 12.77
C LEU A 133 -13.13 2.67 14.00
N GLY A 134 -12.89 3.24 15.19
CA GLY A 134 -13.46 2.76 16.45
C GLY A 134 -13.01 1.34 16.80
N ALA A 135 -11.81 0.93 16.40
CA ALA A 135 -11.30 -0.43 16.54
C ALA A 135 -9.91 -0.46 17.18
N ASP A 136 -9.54 -1.58 17.80
CA ASP A 136 -8.18 -1.77 18.27
C ASP A 136 -7.19 -1.86 17.09
N HIS A 137 -6.01 -1.26 17.27
CA HIS A 137 -4.96 -1.21 16.26
C HIS A 137 -4.46 -2.60 15.81
N LYS A 138 -4.55 -3.64 16.67
CA LYS A 138 -4.24 -5.03 16.27
C LYS A 138 -5.33 -5.60 15.36
N ALA A 139 -6.60 -5.24 15.55
CA ALA A 139 -7.67 -5.60 14.62
C ALA A 139 -7.42 -4.96 13.25
N VAL A 140 -7.05 -3.68 13.22
CA VAL A 140 -6.70 -2.98 11.98
C VAL A 140 -5.49 -3.62 11.27
N GLN A 141 -4.46 -4.04 11.99
CA GLN A 141 -3.32 -4.78 11.41
C GLN A 141 -3.76 -6.11 10.76
N ARG A 142 -4.65 -6.86 11.43
CA ARG A 142 -5.20 -8.10 10.87
C ARG A 142 -6.04 -7.86 9.61
N TRP A 143 -6.88 -6.82 9.64
CA TRP A 143 -7.69 -6.41 8.47
C TRP A 143 -6.81 -5.94 7.31
N HIS A 144 -5.74 -5.20 7.58
CA HIS A 144 -4.75 -4.86 6.55
C HIS A 144 -4.16 -6.12 5.91
N ALA A 145 -3.67 -7.06 6.72
CA ALA A 145 -3.11 -8.32 6.22
C ALA A 145 -4.13 -9.13 5.40
N GLN A 146 -5.42 -9.09 5.78
CA GLN A 146 -6.50 -9.70 5.00
C GLN A 146 -6.70 -9.00 3.66
N GLY A 147 -6.68 -7.66 3.62
CA GLY A 147 -6.74 -6.88 2.37
C GLY A 147 -5.59 -7.20 1.43
N ILE A 148 -4.35 -7.24 1.94
CA ILE A 148 -3.15 -7.61 1.17
C ILE A 148 -3.27 -9.02 0.62
N ARG A 149 -3.74 -9.99 1.43
CA ARG A 149 -3.94 -11.37 0.97
C ARG A 149 -4.88 -11.45 -0.24
N ILE A 150 -5.99 -10.72 -0.21
CA ILE A 150 -6.95 -10.70 -1.32
C ILE A 150 -6.27 -10.17 -2.60
N ILE A 151 -5.46 -9.11 -2.49
CA ILE A 151 -4.72 -8.57 -3.63
C ILE A 151 -3.71 -9.58 -4.16
N VAL A 152 -2.93 -10.23 -3.29
CA VAL A 152 -1.96 -11.26 -3.68
C VAL A 152 -2.66 -12.41 -4.42
N GLU A 153 -3.76 -12.93 -3.87
CA GLU A 153 -4.53 -14.01 -4.49
C GLU A 153 -5.07 -13.61 -5.86
N ALA A 154 -5.61 -12.40 -5.99
CA ALA A 154 -6.12 -11.89 -7.26
C ALA A 154 -5.00 -11.70 -8.31
N LEU A 155 -3.86 -11.14 -7.92
CA LEU A 155 -2.72 -10.97 -8.83
C LEU A 155 -2.13 -12.31 -9.28
N LYS A 156 -2.04 -13.30 -8.38
CA LYS A 156 -1.61 -14.67 -8.73
C LYS A 156 -2.56 -15.36 -9.70
N ALA A 157 -3.85 -15.04 -9.66
CA ALA A 157 -4.84 -15.61 -10.57
C ALA A 157 -4.81 -14.97 -11.97
N LEU A 158 -4.18 -13.79 -12.12
CA LEU A 158 -4.08 -13.03 -13.37
C LEU A 158 -2.79 -13.30 -14.15
N ALA A 159 -1.82 -14.00 -13.54
CA ALA A 159 -0.48 -14.25 -14.07
C ALA A 159 -0.29 -15.73 -14.44
#